data_AF-X1NWT0-F1
#
_entry.id   AF-X1NWT0-F1
#
_cell.length_a   1.000
_cell.length_b   1.000
_cell.length_c   1.000
_cell.angle_alpha   90.00
_cell.angle_beta   90.00
_cell.angle_gamma   90.00
#
_symmetry.space_group_name_H-M   'P 1'
#
loop_
_entity.id
_entity.type
_entity.pdbx_description
1 polymer ?
#
loop_
_entity_poly.entity_id
_entity_poly.type
_entity_poly.pdbx_seq_one_letter_code
_entity_poly.pdbx_strand_id
1 'polypeptide(L)' 'MVSKLFELEVPEISSGQVEIKSIAREPGSRSKIAVTATEEGIDPIGSMVGQKGTRIWAVINELAGEKID' A
#
# COMPACT_ATOMS: atom_id res chain seq x y z
N MET A 1 8.15 -8.13 -1.65
CA MET A 1 8.02 -7.51 -2.99
C MET A 1 6.95 -6.44 -2.96
N VAL A 2 5.67 -6.80 -2.73
CA VAL A 2 4.57 -5.82 -2.57
C VAL A 2 4.85 -4.77 -1.50
N SER A 3 5.33 -5.18 -0.32
CA SER A 3 5.74 -4.25 0.74
C SER A 3 6.76 -3.20 0.29
N LYS A 4 7.77 -3.62 -0.48
CA LYS A 4 8.82 -2.72 -1.00
C LYS A 4 8.29 -1.75 -2.05
N LEU A 5 7.32 -2.16 -2.87
CA LEU A 5 6.68 -1.27 -3.83
C LEU A 5 5.90 -0.17 -3.12
N PHE A 6 5.15 -0.53 -2.08
CA PHE A 6 4.45 0.45 -1.25
C PHE A 6 5.39 1.36 -0.47
N GLU A 7 6.52 0.84 0.02
CA GLU A 7 7.54 1.66 0.69
C GLU A 7 8.16 2.72 -0.24
N LEU A 8 8.27 2.42 -1.55
CA LEU A 8 8.75 3.37 -2.55
C LEU A 8 7.67 4.39 -2.97
N GLU A 9 6.42 3.95 -3.08
CA GLU A 9 5.31 4.78 -3.59
C GLU A 9 4.61 5.60 -2.49
N VAL A 10 4.69 5.17 -1.23
CA VAL A 10 3.98 5.77 -0.07
C VAL A 10 5.01 6.34 0.91
N PRO A 11 5.25 7.67 0.88
CA PRO A 11 6.20 8.33 1.79
C PRO A 11 5.92 8.07 3.27
N GLU A 12 4.65 7.92 3.65
CA GLU A 12 4.21 7.69 5.02
C GLU A 12 4.68 6.32 5.56
N ILE A 13 4.91 5.34 4.69
CA ILE A 13 5.54 4.07 5.08
C ILE A 13 7.03 4.29 5.31
N SER A 14 7.71 4.99 4.38
CA SER A 14 9.15 5.27 4.51
C SER A 14 9.48 6.14 5.72
N SER A 15 8.56 7.02 6.16
CA SER A 15 8.73 7.85 7.35
C SER A 15 8.34 7.13 8.64
N GLY A 16 7.77 5.91 8.56
CA GLY A 16 7.32 5.13 9.70
C GLY A 16 5.99 5.59 10.31
N GLN A 17 5.27 6.51 9.66
CA GLN A 17 3.95 7.02 10.05
C GLN A 17 2.82 6.00 9.77
N VAL A 18 3.01 5.14 8.78
CA VAL A 18 2.13 4.03 8.43
C VAL A 18 2.95 2.75 8.36
N GLU A 19 2.41 1.66 8.91
CA GLU A 19 3.07 0.36 8.89
C GLU A 19 2.17 -0.70 8.26
N ILE A 20 2.77 -1.57 7.44
CA ILE A 20 2.10 -2.77 6.90
C ILE A 20 2.19 -3.88 7.95
N LYS A 21 1.04 -4.31 8.49
CA LYS A 21 0.96 -5.36 9.50
C LYS A 21 0.92 -6.77 8.90
N SER A 22 0.24 -6.93 7.77
CA SER A 22 0.16 -8.22 7.10
C SER A 22 -0.11 -8.06 5.61
N ILE A 23 0.33 -9.07 4.85
CA ILE A 23 0.07 -9.17 3.42
C ILE A 23 -0.32 -10.62 3.15
N ALA A 24 -1.50 -10.82 2.57
CA ALA A 24 -1.93 -12.09 2.01
C ALA A 24 -1.97 -11.94 0.49
N ARG A 25 -1.15 -12.70 -0.23
CA ARG A 25 -0.94 -12.48 -1.66
C ARG A 25 -1.15 -13.74 -2.49
N GLU A 26 -1.94 -13.59 -3.54
CA GLU A 26 -2.09 -14.50 -4.67
C GLU A 26 -1.52 -13.80 -5.92
N PRO A 27 -0.25 -14.06 -6.28
CA PRO A 27 0.44 -13.33 -7.34
C PRO A 27 -0.32 -13.35 -8.67
N GLY A 28 -0.46 -12.17 -9.30
CA GLY A 28 -1.17 -12.02 -10.58
C GLY A 28 -2.70 -12.08 -10.49
N SER A 29 -3.27 -12.27 -9.30
CA SER A 29 -4.71 -12.27 -9.06
C SER A 29 -5.09 -11.18 -8.07
N ARG A 30 -4.73 -11.35 -6.79
CA ARG A 30 -5.14 -10.45 -5.72
C ARG A 30 -4.15 -10.48 -4.54
N SER A 31 -3.85 -9.30 -4.02
CA SER A 31 -3.21 -9.09 -2.72
C SER A 31 -4.19 -8.40 -1.77
N LYS A 32 -4.20 -8.84 -0.51
CA LYS A 32 -4.84 -8.16 0.61
C LYS A 32 -3.80 -7.64 1.58
N ILE A 33 -3.92 -6.38 1.97
CA ILE A 33 -2.91 -5.70 2.77
C ILE A 33 -3.57 -5.07 4.00
N ALA A 34 -3.08 -5.40 5.18
CA ALA A 34 -3.47 -4.73 6.41
C ALA A 34 -2.45 -3.64 6.75
N VAL A 35 -2.92 -2.41 6.86
CA VAL A 35 -2.11 -1.24 7.24
C VAL A 35 -2.65 -0.59 8.50
N THR A 36 -1.76 0.04 9.25
CA THR A 36 -2.13 0.84 10.42
C THR A 36 -1.29 2.11 10.49
N ALA A 37 -1.86 3.17 11.05
CA ALA A 37 -1.10 4.38 11.37
C ALA A 37 -0.40 4.21 12.72
N THR A 38 0.84 4.69 12.80
CA THR A 38 1.62 4.72 14.05
C THR A 38 1.44 6.05 14.78
N GLU A 39 1.04 7.11 14.06
CA GLU A 39 0.76 8.43 14.58
C GLU A 39 -0.74 8.77 14.52
N GLU A 40 -1.19 9.55 15.48
CA GLU A 40 -2.59 9.99 15.58
C GLU A 40 -2.89 11.07 14.54
N GLY A 41 -4.05 10.96 13.87
CA GLY A 41 -4.47 11.92 12.82
C GLY A 41 -4.03 11.56 11.40
N ILE A 42 -3.31 10.44 11.22
CA ILE A 42 -2.97 9.90 9.90
C ILE A 42 -4.02 8.86 9.50
N ASP A 43 -4.56 8.99 8.29
CA ASP A 43 -5.41 7.97 7.70
C ASP A 43 -4.55 6.96 6.91
N PRO A 44 -4.37 5.72 7.42
CA PRO A 44 -3.54 4.74 6.76
C PRO A 44 -4.12 4.31 5.40
N ILE A 45 -5.46 4.31 5.21
CA ILE A 45 -6.05 3.94 3.92
C ILE A 45 -5.84 5.07 2.92
N GLY A 46 -6.11 6.32 3.32
CA GLY A 46 -5.86 7.51 2.51
C GLY A 46 -4.41 7.62 2.04
N SER A 47 -3.44 7.35 2.93
CA SER A 47 -2.01 7.33 2.58
C SER A 47 -1.67 6.26 1.52
N MET A 48 -2.28 5.08 1.61
CA MET A 48 -2.04 3.99 0.64
C MET A 48 -2.69 4.23 -0.72
N VAL A 49 -3.86 4.88 -0.73
CA VAL A 49 -4.61 5.16 -1.97
C VAL A 49 -4.01 6.36 -2.70
N GLY A 50 -3.64 7.42 -2.00
CA GLY A 50 -3.19 8.68 -2.60
C GLY A 50 -4.32 9.44 -3.31
N GLN A 51 -3.99 10.59 -3.90
CA GLN A 51 -4.99 11.41 -4.60
C GLN A 51 -5.63 10.63 -5.75
N LYS A 52 -6.95 10.42 -5.70
CA LYS A 52 -7.71 9.66 -6.72
C LYS A 52 -7.15 8.25 -6.99
N GLY A 53 -6.49 7.63 -6.01
CA GLY A 53 -5.94 6.28 -6.16
C GLY A 53 -4.60 6.20 -6.88
N THR A 54 -3.91 7.32 -7.12
CA THR A 54 -2.67 7.32 -7.93
C THR A 54 -1.62 6.34 -7.41
N ARG A 55 -1.42 6.28 -6.09
CA ARG A 55 -0.40 5.42 -5.47
C ARG A 55 -0.74 3.94 -5.61
N ILE A 56 -1.99 3.56 -5.31
CA ILE A 56 -2.41 2.17 -5.43
C ILE A 56 -2.41 1.70 -6.90
N TRP A 57 -2.77 2.57 -7.85
CA TRP A 57 -2.71 2.26 -9.27
C TRP A 57 -1.28 2.06 -9.79
N ALA A 58 -0.32 2.85 -9.30
CA ALA A 58 1.10 2.66 -9.65
C ALA A 58 1.59 1.25 -9.27
N VAL A 59 1.28 0.81 -8.04
CA VAL A 59 1.65 -0.54 -7.58
C VAL A 59 0.91 -1.64 -8.35
N ILE A 60 -0.38 -1.47 -8.63
CA ILE A 60 -1.17 -2.44 -9.42
C ILE A 60 -0.55 -2.61 -10.82
N ASN A 61 -0.14 -1.52 -11.46
CA ASN A 61 0.48 -1.56 -12.79
C ASN A 61 1.83 -2.29 -12.76
N GLU A 62 2.65 -2.05 -11.74
CA GLU A 62 3.93 -2.75 -11.56
C GLU A 62 3.73 -4.26 -11.29
N LEU A 63 2.60 -4.63 -10.69
CA LEU A 63 2.20 -6.03 -10.47
C LEU A 63 1.37 -6.61 -11.63
N ALA A 64 1.47 -6.03 -12.82
CA ALA A 64 0.80 -6.50 -14.04
C ALA A 64 -0.73 -6.68 -13.90
N GLY A 65 -1.38 -5.80 -13.14
CA GLY A 65 -2.83 -5.79 -12.94
C GLY A 65 -3.33 -6.66 -11.77
N GLU A 66 -2.44 -7.16 -10.91
CA GLU A 66 -2.81 -7.80 -9.65
C GLU A 66 -3.69 -6.84 -8.83
N LYS A 67 -4.89 -7.28 -8.43
CA LYS A 67 -5.81 -6.45 -7.63
C LYS A 67 -5.27 -6.30 -6.21
N ILE A 68 -5.44 -5.13 -5.62
CA ILE A 68 -5.02 -4.87 -4.23
C ILE A 68 -6.23 -4.39 -3.44
N ASP A 69 -6.51 -5.05 -2.32
CA ASP A 69 -7.48 -4.58 -1.31
C ASP A 69 -6.80 -4.31 0.04
#